data_AF-A0A1F4CIA0-F1
#
_entry.id   AF-A0A1F4CIA0-F1
#
_cell.length_a   1.000
_cell.length_b   1.000
_cell.length_c   1.000
_cell.angle_alpha   90.00
_cell.angle_beta   90.00
_cell.angle_gamma   90.00
#
_symmetry.space_group_name_H-M   'P 1'
#
loop_
_entity.id
_entity.type
_entity.pdbx_description
1 polymer ?
#
loop_
_entity_poly.entity_id
_entity_poly.type
_entity_poly.pdbx_seq_one_letter_code
_entity_poly.pdbx_strand_id
1 'polypeptide(L)'
;MVDWPVNVSTADALPAPDELKGLSLAALLELLSSARPLHEALRAWLRRLPDDDDSNVELAIELIDPHAKVDNSGFMVKRVQRACWAMQSLRARLEQPVLSSSAMAWRIRGPVGAYAMLEAMQRQCDPKLPDEWAFLLCELWRELAAVSVKGGGGREPEPESLQMMEGLIGDLHERLMNALPQCTDAMRTYVVDAMSEENNAAS
;
A
#
# COMPACT_ATOMS: atom_id res chain seq x y z
N MET A 1 -34.52 9.05 15.05
CA MET A 1 -33.47 9.09 14.02
C MET A 1 -33.29 10.55 13.66
N VAL A 2 -32.28 11.21 14.23
CA VAL A 2 -31.99 12.62 13.96
C VAL A 2 -30.66 12.63 13.23
N ASP A 3 -30.74 12.89 11.93
CA ASP A 3 -29.59 13.09 11.04
C ASP A 3 -29.03 14.48 11.32
N TRP A 4 -27.88 14.55 11.98
CA TRP A 4 -27.21 15.81 12.27
C TRP A 4 -26.32 16.18 11.09
N PRO A 5 -26.43 17.39 10.50
CA PRO A 5 -25.56 17.76 9.40
C PRO A 5 -24.13 17.89 9.93
N VAL A 6 -23.26 16.99 9.46
CA VAL A 6 -21.81 17.11 9.68
C VAL A 6 -21.36 18.34 8.88
N ASN A 7 -21.07 19.43 9.58
CA ASN A 7 -20.41 20.58 8.97
C ASN A 7 -18.97 20.18 8.64
N VAL A 8 -18.77 19.71 7.41
CA VAL A 8 -17.45 19.36 6.89
C VAL A 8 -16.79 20.63 6.36
N SER A 9 -15.86 21.20 7.12
CA SER A 9 -15.09 22.39 6.73
C SER A 9 -14.14 22.12 5.56
N THR A 10 -13.69 20.87 5.42
CA THR A 10 -12.75 20.39 4.41
C THR A 10 -13.00 18.90 4.14
N ALA A 11 -13.14 18.51 2.87
CA ALA A 11 -13.43 17.12 2.48
C ALA A 11 -12.37 16.11 2.97
N ASP A 12 -11.14 16.57 3.23
CA ASP A 12 -10.02 15.78 3.74
C ASP A 12 -10.14 15.40 5.23
N ALA A 13 -11.08 16.01 5.97
CA ALA A 13 -11.34 15.70 7.37
C ALA A 13 -12.34 14.54 7.57
N LEU A 14 -12.93 14.03 6.48
CA LEU A 14 -13.85 12.90 6.56
C LEU A 14 -13.05 11.62 6.81
N PRO A 15 -13.40 10.83 7.85
CA PRO A 15 -12.78 9.53 8.05
C PRO A 15 -13.07 8.65 6.83
N ALA A 16 -12.12 7.78 6.48
CA ALA A 16 -12.36 6.77 5.47
C ALA A 16 -13.58 5.92 5.88
N PRO A 17 -14.51 5.63 4.94
CA PRO A 17 -15.60 4.70 5.18
C PRO A 17 -15.08 3.39 5.78
N ASP A 18 -15.82 2.80 6.71
CA ASP A 18 -15.37 1.62 7.45
C ASP A 18 -15.10 0.43 6.53
N GLU A 19 -15.82 0.35 5.40
CA GLU A 19 -15.68 -0.68 4.36
C GLU A 19 -14.31 -0.62 3.66
N LEU A 20 -13.62 0.52 3.76
CA LEU A 20 -12.31 0.74 3.14
C LEU A 20 -11.15 0.56 4.13
N LYS A 21 -11.43 0.28 5.41
CA LYS A 21 -10.40 0.01 6.40
C LYS A 21 -9.93 -1.44 6.28
N GLY A 22 -8.62 -1.65 6.29
CA GLY A 22 -8.03 -3.00 6.39
C GLY A 22 -8.15 -3.87 5.13
N LEU A 23 -8.32 -3.28 3.95
CA LEU A 23 -8.39 -3.99 2.66
C LEU A 23 -7.28 -5.06 2.54
N SER A 24 -7.62 -6.19 1.90
CA SER A 24 -6.64 -7.25 1.61
C SER A 24 -5.64 -6.80 0.54
N LEU A 25 -4.43 -7.36 0.53
CA LEU A 25 -3.44 -7.05 -0.51
C LEU A 25 -3.98 -7.32 -1.93
N ALA A 26 -4.81 -8.35 -2.08
CA ALA A 26 -5.45 -8.68 -3.35
C ALA A 26 -6.45 -7.59 -3.79
N ALA A 27 -7.28 -7.09 -2.87
CA ALA A 27 -8.21 -5.99 -3.16
C ALA A 27 -7.46 -4.70 -3.50
N LEU A 28 -6.38 -4.38 -2.77
CA LEU A 28 -5.52 -3.24 -3.06
C LEU A 28 -4.89 -3.35 -4.45
N LEU A 29 -4.37 -4.53 -4.80
CA LEU A 29 -3.81 -4.81 -6.13
C LEU A 29 -4.84 -4.63 -7.23
N GLU A 30 -6.06 -5.15 -7.08
CA GLU A 30 -7.14 -4.97 -8.05
C GLU A 30 -7.47 -3.49 -8.26
N LEU A 31 -7.56 -2.73 -7.17
CA LEU A 31 -7.87 -1.30 -7.20
C LEU A 31 -6.75 -0.46 -7.83
N LEU A 32 -5.49 -0.77 -7.52
CA LEU A 32 -4.31 -0.04 -7.99
C LEU A 32 -3.90 -0.37 -9.41
N SER A 33 -4.11 -1.62 -9.83
CA SER A 33 -3.84 -2.06 -11.22
C SER A 33 -4.97 -1.71 -12.18
N SER A 34 -6.08 -1.14 -11.68
CA SER A 34 -7.17 -0.69 -12.52
C SER A 34 -6.70 0.40 -13.49
N ALA A 35 -6.95 0.20 -14.78
CA ALA A 35 -6.74 1.24 -15.79
C ALA A 35 -7.75 2.40 -15.69
N ARG A 36 -8.74 2.30 -14.79
CA ARG A 36 -9.77 3.33 -14.56
C ARG A 36 -9.31 4.31 -13.49
N PRO A 37 -9.83 5.55 -13.49
CA PRO A 37 -9.64 6.44 -12.36
C PRO A 37 -10.00 5.74 -11.05
N LEU A 38 -9.17 5.87 -10.01
CA LEU A 38 -9.33 5.11 -8.76
C LEU A 38 -10.74 5.18 -8.19
N HIS A 39 -11.38 6.36 -8.22
CA HIS A 39 -12.72 6.53 -7.69
C HIS A 39 -13.77 5.68 -8.44
N GLU A 40 -13.57 5.42 -9.74
CA GLU A 40 -14.42 4.50 -10.52
C GLU A 40 -14.12 3.05 -10.19
N ALA A 41 -12.84 2.68 -10.09
CA ALA A 41 -12.42 1.34 -9.70
C ALA A 41 -12.98 0.99 -8.31
N LEU A 42 -12.87 1.92 -7.37
CA LEU A 42 -13.40 1.81 -6.01
C LEU A 42 -14.92 1.67 -6.01
N ARG A 43 -15.65 2.51 -6.75
CA ARG A 43 -17.10 2.41 -6.86
C ARG A 43 -17.55 1.09 -7.50
N ALA A 44 -16.83 0.63 -8.52
CA ALA A 44 -17.12 -0.67 -9.15
C ALA A 44 -16.85 -1.83 -8.19
N TRP A 45 -15.80 -1.74 -7.39
CA TRP A 45 -15.47 -2.72 -6.36
C TRP A 45 -16.51 -2.73 -5.25
N LEU A 46 -16.88 -1.56 -4.70
CA LEU A 46 -17.92 -1.44 -3.65
C LEU A 46 -19.27 -2.02 -4.09
N ARG A 47 -19.67 -1.84 -5.36
CA ARG A 47 -20.90 -2.43 -5.90
C ARG A 47 -20.88 -3.96 -6.04
N ARG A 48 -19.70 -4.58 -5.96
CA ARG A 48 -19.56 -6.05 -5.97
C ARG A 48 -19.57 -6.62 -4.56
N LEU A 49 -19.44 -5.81 -3.51
CA LEU A 49 -19.70 -6.29 -2.16
C LEU A 49 -21.19 -6.64 -2.06
N PRO A 50 -21.54 -7.79 -1.47
CA PRO A 50 -22.94 -8.14 -1.25
C PRO A 50 -23.62 -7.06 -0.40
N ASP A 51 -24.81 -6.60 -0.83
CA ASP A 51 -25.67 -5.70 -0.05
C ASP A 51 -26.15 -6.44 1.19
N ASP A 52 -25.94 -5.86 2.37
CA ASP A 52 -26.26 -6.48 3.68
C ASP A 52 -27.79 -6.52 3.97
N ASP A 53 -28.62 -6.09 3.01
CA ASP A 53 -30.06 -5.83 3.20
C ASP A 53 -30.99 -6.84 2.48
N ASP A 54 -30.46 -7.86 1.79
CA ASP A 54 -31.27 -8.92 1.18
C ASP A 54 -31.20 -10.21 2.03
N SER A 55 -32.08 -10.26 3.04
CA SER A 55 -32.33 -11.47 3.81
C SER A 55 -32.89 -12.55 2.90
N ASN A 56 -32.04 -13.51 2.53
CA ASN A 56 -32.32 -14.87 2.02
C ASN A 56 -31.69 -15.17 0.66
N VAL A 57 -30.36 -15.39 0.59
CA VAL A 57 -29.75 -16.46 -0.24
C VAL A 57 -28.38 -16.81 0.37
N GLU A 58 -28.07 -18.10 0.43
CA GLU A 58 -26.75 -18.72 0.62
C GLU A 58 -25.72 -18.29 -0.45
N LEU A 59 -25.48 -16.98 -0.58
CA LEU A 59 -24.46 -16.37 -1.42
C LEU A 59 -23.83 -15.22 -0.65
N ALA A 60 -23.42 -15.48 0.59
CA ALA A 60 -22.17 -14.93 1.05
C ALA A 60 -21.11 -15.45 0.08
N ILE A 61 -20.86 -14.69 -0.99
CA ILE A 61 -19.61 -14.78 -1.73
C ILE A 61 -18.56 -14.17 -0.79
N GLU A 62 -18.33 -14.89 0.31
CA GLU A 62 -17.03 -15.47 0.55
C GLU A 62 -16.56 -15.93 -0.83
N LEU A 63 -15.81 -15.06 -1.50
CA LEU A 63 -14.94 -15.46 -2.59
C LEU A 63 -13.91 -16.36 -1.90
N ILE A 64 -14.35 -17.57 -1.52
CA ILE A 64 -13.53 -18.70 -1.18
C ILE A 64 -12.82 -18.96 -2.49
N ASP A 65 -11.71 -18.24 -2.68
CA ASP A 65 -10.62 -18.72 -3.51
C ASP A 65 -10.45 -20.20 -3.13
N PRO A 66 -10.56 -21.15 -4.07
CA PRO A 66 -10.25 -22.54 -3.79
C PRO A 66 -8.86 -22.72 -3.16
N HIS A 67 -7.95 -21.73 -3.29
CA HIS A 67 -6.69 -21.65 -2.55
C HIS A 67 -6.78 -21.11 -1.12
N ALA A 68 -7.90 -20.57 -0.65
CA ALA A 68 -8.14 -20.26 0.77
C ALA A 68 -8.40 -21.53 1.60
N LYS A 69 -8.76 -22.65 0.93
CA LYS A 69 -8.83 -23.99 1.55
C LYS A 69 -7.46 -24.65 1.75
N VAL A 70 -6.40 -24.05 1.22
CA VAL A 70 -5.02 -24.52 1.39
C VAL A 70 -4.28 -23.45 2.14
N ASP A 71 -3.70 -23.80 3.29
CA ASP A 71 -2.82 -22.89 4.02
C ASP A 71 -1.67 -22.42 3.12
N ASN A 72 -1.81 -21.24 2.55
CA ASN A 72 -0.83 -20.66 1.64
C ASN A 72 0.21 -19.81 2.37
N SER A 73 0.16 -19.78 3.71
CA SER A 73 1.22 -19.24 4.56
C SER A 73 2.54 -20.02 4.42
N GLY A 74 2.53 -21.21 3.80
CA GLY A 74 3.73 -21.93 3.38
C GLY A 74 4.36 -21.48 2.04
N PHE A 75 3.67 -20.72 1.19
CA PHE A 75 4.15 -20.36 -0.15
C PHE A 75 4.81 -18.98 -0.21
N MET A 76 5.96 -18.83 0.47
CA MET A 76 6.76 -17.61 0.48
C MET A 76 6.96 -17.01 -0.92
N VAL A 77 7.30 -17.82 -1.93
CA VAL A 77 7.49 -17.36 -3.31
C VAL A 77 6.25 -16.63 -3.88
N LYS A 78 5.04 -17.17 -3.66
CA LYS A 78 3.80 -16.55 -4.15
C LYS A 78 3.50 -15.23 -3.43
N ARG A 79 3.83 -15.13 -2.14
CA ARG A 79 3.66 -13.89 -1.37
C ARG A 79 4.62 -12.81 -1.85
N VAL A 80 5.89 -13.17 -2.01
CA VAL A 80 6.92 -12.26 -2.53
C VAL A 80 6.53 -11.76 -3.93
N GLN A 81 6.08 -12.63 -4.83
CA GLN A 81 5.61 -12.21 -6.17
C GLN A 81 4.46 -11.21 -6.10
N ARG A 82 3.47 -11.44 -5.23
CA ARG A 82 2.36 -10.49 -5.02
C ARG A 82 2.84 -9.17 -4.44
N ALA A 83 3.78 -9.20 -3.50
CA ALA A 83 4.37 -8.02 -2.91
C ALA A 83 5.16 -7.20 -3.95
N CYS A 84 5.97 -7.84 -4.81
CA CYS A 84 6.67 -7.14 -5.89
C CYS A 84 5.70 -6.44 -6.85
N TRP A 85 4.59 -7.11 -7.23
CA TRP A 85 3.58 -6.48 -8.09
C TRP A 85 2.89 -5.30 -7.39
N ALA A 86 2.67 -5.40 -6.08
CA ALA A 86 2.14 -4.33 -5.26
C ALA A 86 3.09 -3.13 -5.23
N MET A 87 4.38 -3.35 -4.99
CA MET A 87 5.41 -2.30 -5.01
C MET A 87 5.42 -1.56 -6.37
N GLN A 88 5.41 -2.30 -7.48
CA GLN A 88 5.40 -1.71 -8.83
C GLN A 88 4.14 -0.88 -9.09
N SER A 89 2.96 -1.38 -8.69
CA SER A 89 1.70 -0.66 -8.85
C SER A 89 1.65 0.61 -7.99
N LEU A 90 2.19 0.54 -6.76
CA LEU A 90 2.29 1.68 -5.86
C LEU A 90 3.25 2.73 -6.42
N ARG A 91 4.44 2.33 -6.87
CA ARG A 91 5.41 3.21 -7.53
C ARG A 91 4.78 3.92 -8.72
N ALA A 92 4.17 3.18 -9.64
CA ALA A 92 3.54 3.74 -10.84
C ALA A 92 2.47 4.79 -10.51
N ARG A 93 1.72 4.59 -9.41
CA ARG A 93 0.74 5.54 -8.90
C ARG A 93 1.38 6.78 -8.27
N LEU A 94 2.45 6.61 -7.50
CA LEU A 94 3.14 7.72 -6.84
C LEU A 94 3.87 8.61 -7.87
N GLU A 95 4.36 8.03 -8.97
CA GLU A 95 4.98 8.75 -10.10
C GLU A 95 3.98 9.49 -11.01
N GLN A 96 2.67 9.27 -10.86
CA GLN A 96 1.68 10.03 -11.62
C GLN A 96 1.73 11.51 -11.21
N PRO A 97 1.45 12.47 -12.12
CA PRO A 97 1.32 13.87 -11.76
C PRO A 97 0.33 14.07 -10.60
N VAL A 98 0.71 14.87 -9.60
CA VAL A 98 -0.13 15.22 -8.44
C VAL A 98 -0.55 16.68 -8.52
N LEU A 99 -1.85 16.95 -8.32
CA LEU A 99 -2.42 18.29 -8.49
C LEU A 99 -2.32 19.15 -7.22
N SER A 100 -2.13 18.53 -6.05
CA SER A 100 -2.03 19.22 -4.75
C SER A 100 -1.44 18.30 -3.68
N SER A 101 -0.97 18.89 -2.58
CA SER A 101 -0.46 18.14 -1.43
C SER A 101 -1.52 17.30 -0.72
N SER A 102 -2.79 17.72 -0.75
CA SER A 102 -3.91 16.87 -0.29
C SER A 102 -4.04 15.60 -1.14
N ALA A 103 -3.91 15.71 -2.47
CA ALA A 103 -3.93 14.53 -3.33
C ALA A 103 -2.74 13.59 -3.06
N MET A 104 -1.55 14.14 -2.75
CA MET A 104 -0.41 13.33 -2.31
C MET A 104 -0.69 12.64 -0.97
N ALA A 105 -1.23 13.37 0.01
CA ALA A 105 -1.61 12.81 1.31
C ALA A 105 -2.56 11.62 1.15
N TRP A 106 -3.53 11.69 0.23
CA TRP A 106 -4.42 10.57 -0.11
C TRP A 106 -3.71 9.38 -0.77
N ARG A 107 -2.70 9.61 -1.62
CA ARG A 107 -1.90 8.51 -2.20
C ARG A 107 -1.05 7.79 -1.16
N ILE A 108 -0.64 8.49 -0.10
CA ILE A 108 0.22 7.92 0.94
C ILE A 108 -0.62 7.30 2.07
N ARG A 109 -1.57 8.06 2.62
CA ARG A 109 -2.32 7.72 3.85
C ARG A 109 -3.77 7.30 3.61
N GLY A 110 -4.24 7.39 2.37
CA GLY A 110 -5.59 6.94 2.04
C GLY A 110 -5.77 5.42 2.21
N PRO A 111 -7.01 4.93 2.16
CA PRO A 111 -7.34 3.51 2.34
C PRO A 111 -6.77 2.59 1.25
N VAL A 112 -6.40 3.16 0.09
CA VAL A 112 -5.69 2.46 -1.00
C VAL A 112 -4.32 3.11 -1.21
N GLY A 113 -3.74 3.65 -0.13
CA GLY A 113 -2.47 4.36 -0.13
C GLY A 113 -1.28 3.47 0.23
N ALA A 114 -0.09 4.08 0.24
CA ALA A 114 1.16 3.42 0.57
C ALA A 114 1.12 2.70 1.93
N TYR A 115 0.62 3.34 2.98
CA TYR A 115 0.55 2.71 4.31
C TYR A 115 -0.45 1.54 4.36
N ALA A 116 -1.60 1.67 3.70
CA ALA A 116 -2.57 0.56 3.64
C ALA A 116 -1.96 -0.67 2.94
N MET A 117 -1.17 -0.45 1.88
CA MET A 117 -0.40 -1.52 1.23
C MET A 117 0.64 -2.13 2.16
N LEU A 118 1.42 -1.30 2.84
CA LEU A 118 2.47 -1.73 3.77
C LEU A 118 1.89 -2.63 4.87
N GLU A 119 0.78 -2.22 5.48
CA GLU A 119 0.07 -2.99 6.50
C GLU A 119 -0.50 -4.30 5.94
N ALA A 120 -1.02 -4.29 4.71
CA ALA A 120 -1.51 -5.50 4.05
C ALA A 120 -0.39 -6.50 3.74
N MET A 121 0.78 -6.01 3.32
CA MET A 121 1.96 -6.83 3.08
C MET A 121 2.47 -7.44 4.39
N GLN A 122 2.60 -6.64 5.44
CA GLN A 122 3.06 -7.11 6.75
C GLN A 122 2.14 -8.21 7.31
N ARG A 123 0.82 -8.05 7.20
CA ARG A 123 -0.16 -9.07 7.64
C ARG A 123 -0.03 -10.42 6.91
N GLN A 124 0.55 -10.44 5.70
CA GLN A 124 0.75 -11.67 4.95
C GLN A 124 2.09 -12.36 5.23
N CYS A 125 3.05 -11.65 5.82
CA CYS A 125 4.36 -12.22 6.14
C CYS A 125 4.20 -13.30 7.23
N ASP A 126 5.00 -14.36 7.15
CA ASP A 126 5.05 -15.36 8.22
C ASP A 126 5.87 -14.80 9.40
N PRO A 127 5.28 -14.63 10.60
CA PRO A 127 6.03 -14.15 11.77
C PRO A 127 7.20 -15.04 12.19
N LYS A 128 7.24 -16.29 11.73
CA LYS A 128 8.36 -17.23 11.95
C LYS A 128 9.53 -17.01 10.99
N LEU A 129 9.35 -16.18 9.96
CA LEU A 129 10.35 -15.85 8.94
C LEU A 129 10.61 -14.32 8.95
N PRO A 130 11.32 -13.79 9.96
CA PRO A 130 11.58 -12.35 10.07
C PRO A 130 12.31 -11.77 8.85
N ASP A 131 13.14 -12.58 8.20
CA ASP A 131 13.83 -12.24 6.95
C ASP A 131 12.88 -11.88 5.81
N GLU A 132 11.68 -12.51 5.74
CA GLU A 132 10.69 -12.20 4.71
C GLU A 132 10.26 -10.73 4.79
N TRP A 133 9.95 -10.27 6.00
CA TRP A 133 9.50 -8.89 6.20
C TRP A 133 10.62 -7.88 5.96
N ALA A 134 11.83 -8.15 6.44
CA ALA A 134 12.99 -7.28 6.21
C ALA A 134 13.34 -7.18 4.72
N PHE A 135 13.29 -8.30 3.98
CA PHE A 135 13.47 -8.30 2.53
C PHE A 135 12.44 -7.40 1.85
N LEU A 136 11.14 -7.60 2.14
CA LEU A 136 10.09 -6.81 1.50
C LEU A 136 10.15 -5.32 1.86
N LEU A 137 10.54 -4.97 3.09
CA LEU A 137 10.77 -3.59 3.49
C LEU A 137 11.94 -2.96 2.74
N CYS A 138 13.06 -3.68 2.61
CA CYS A 138 14.23 -3.23 1.86
C CYS A 138 13.87 -2.98 0.39
N GLU A 139 13.17 -3.91 -0.25
CA GLU A 139 12.77 -3.77 -1.65
C GLU A 139 11.77 -2.63 -1.85
N LEU A 140 10.79 -2.49 -0.95
CA LEU A 140 9.86 -1.37 -1.01
C LEU A 140 10.57 -0.03 -0.81
N TRP A 141 11.51 0.05 0.13
CA TRP A 141 12.30 1.26 0.37
C TRP A 141 13.08 1.66 -0.89
N ARG A 142 13.78 0.73 -1.55
CA ARG A 142 14.49 1.00 -2.82
C ARG A 142 13.56 1.43 -3.93
N GLU A 143 12.45 0.71 -4.14
CA GLU A 143 11.48 1.04 -5.18
C GLU A 143 10.85 2.43 -4.97
N LEU A 144 10.58 2.82 -3.72
CA LEU A 144 10.01 4.14 -3.43
C LEU A 144 11.06 5.25 -3.39
N ALA A 145 12.30 4.96 -3.02
CA ALA A 145 13.41 5.92 -3.10
C ALA A 145 13.66 6.36 -4.55
N ALA A 146 13.43 5.46 -5.51
CA ALA A 146 13.54 5.76 -6.95
C ALA A 146 12.34 6.53 -7.53
N VAL A 147 11.30 6.86 -6.75
CA VAL A 147 10.11 7.57 -7.24
C VAL A 147 10.43 9.02 -7.55
N SER A 148 10.15 9.43 -8.80
CA SER A 148 10.13 10.83 -9.19
C SER A 148 8.72 11.41 -9.02
N VAL A 149 8.54 12.26 -8.01
CA VAL A 149 7.27 12.99 -7.80
C VAL A 149 7.13 14.08 -8.85
N LYS A 150 5.97 14.14 -9.52
CA LYS A 150 5.68 15.10 -10.59
C LYS A 150 4.49 15.96 -10.24
N GLY A 151 4.56 17.26 -10.50
CA GLY A 151 3.41 18.16 -10.38
C GLY A 151 2.46 18.06 -11.57
N GLY A 152 1.23 18.49 -11.35
CA GLY A 152 0.16 18.53 -12.35
C GLY A 152 0.28 19.67 -13.36
N GLY A 153 -0.13 19.43 -14.61
CA GLY A 153 -0.30 20.49 -15.61
C GLY A 153 1.00 21.22 -15.99
N GLY A 154 2.13 20.50 -16.00
CA GLY A 154 3.45 21.06 -16.35
C GLY A 154 4.09 21.90 -15.25
N ARG A 155 3.55 21.86 -14.02
CA ARG A 155 4.13 22.52 -12.84
C ARG A 155 5.01 21.55 -12.07
N GLU A 156 5.95 22.11 -11.31
CA GLU A 156 6.69 21.37 -10.29
C GLU A 156 5.74 20.91 -9.16
N PRO A 157 6.05 19.79 -8.48
CA PRO A 157 5.30 19.35 -7.32
C PRO A 157 5.42 20.35 -6.16
N GLU A 158 4.38 20.42 -5.34
CA GLU A 158 4.40 21.24 -4.13
C GLU A 158 5.46 20.71 -3.14
N PRO A 159 6.21 21.58 -2.43
CA PRO A 159 7.23 21.16 -1.46
C PRO A 159 6.70 20.20 -0.39
N GLU A 160 5.45 20.39 0.05
CA GLU A 160 4.82 19.51 1.04
C GLU A 160 4.58 18.10 0.48
N SER A 161 4.35 17.95 -0.83
CA SER A 161 4.23 16.64 -1.47
C SER A 161 5.57 15.90 -1.49
N LEU A 162 6.68 16.63 -1.70
CA LEU A 162 8.03 16.06 -1.63
C LEU A 162 8.36 15.65 -0.19
N GLN A 163 8.07 16.52 0.78
CA GLN A 163 8.29 16.23 2.20
C GLN A 163 7.48 15.00 2.67
N MET A 164 6.25 14.82 2.17
CA MET A 164 5.48 13.61 2.48
C MET A 164 6.12 12.33 1.92
N MET A 165 6.72 12.41 0.72
CA MET A 165 7.45 11.28 0.13
C MET A 165 8.71 10.96 0.93
N GLU A 166 9.50 11.98 1.28
CA GLU A 166 10.69 11.84 2.14
C GLU A 166 10.31 11.23 3.50
N GLY A 167 9.21 11.67 4.09
CA GLY A 167 8.68 11.10 5.33
C GLY A 167 8.31 9.62 5.19
N LEU A 168 7.63 9.24 4.09
CA LEU A 168 7.32 7.83 3.82
C LEU A 168 8.58 6.97 3.68
N ILE A 169 9.59 7.46 2.96
CA ILE A 169 10.89 6.77 2.79
C ILE A 169 11.60 6.63 4.14
N GLY A 170 11.60 7.70 4.95
CA GLY A 170 12.15 7.70 6.31
C GLY A 170 11.47 6.67 7.21
N ASP A 171 10.15 6.61 7.20
CA ASP A 171 9.37 5.63 7.97
C ASP A 171 9.66 4.19 7.54
N LEU A 172 9.82 3.94 6.23
CA LEU A 172 10.20 2.61 5.72
C LEU A 172 11.59 2.21 6.19
N HIS A 173 12.54 3.14 6.13
CA HIS A 173 13.89 2.93 6.63
C HIS A 173 13.90 2.63 8.14
N GLU A 174 13.15 3.40 8.94
CA GLU A 174 13.03 3.15 10.39
C GLU A 174 12.44 1.77 10.67
N ARG A 175 11.36 1.39 9.98
CA ARG A 175 10.74 0.06 10.12
C ARG A 175 11.71 -1.06 9.74
N LEU A 176 12.52 -0.86 8.69
CA LEU A 176 13.55 -1.81 8.28
C LEU A 176 14.60 -1.98 9.36
N MET A 177 15.15 -0.87 9.90
CA MET A 177 16.12 -0.92 10.99
C MET A 177 15.56 -1.59 12.25
N ASN A 178 14.28 -1.42 12.54
CA ASN A 178 13.60 -2.09 13.65
C ASN A 178 13.38 -3.60 13.43
N ALA A 179 13.29 -4.05 12.16
CA ALA A 179 13.11 -5.46 11.82
C ALA A 179 14.44 -6.26 11.80
N LEU A 180 15.55 -5.61 11.42
CA LEU A 180 16.87 -6.23 11.25
C LEU A 180 17.41 -7.04 12.46
N PRO A 181 17.19 -6.65 13.73
CA PRO A 181 17.71 -7.40 14.88
C PRO A 181 17.18 -8.84 14.97
N GLN A 182 16.00 -9.10 14.40
CA GLN A 182 15.38 -10.43 14.43
C GLN A 182 15.80 -11.31 13.24
N CYS A 183 16.52 -10.74 12.27
CA CYS A 183 16.86 -11.39 11.01
C CYS A 183 18.12 -12.27 11.13
N THR A 184 18.38 -13.06 10.09
CA THR A 184 19.65 -13.78 9.93
C THR A 184 20.80 -12.83 9.57
N ASP A 185 22.05 -13.29 9.73
CA ASP A 185 23.22 -12.53 9.29
C ASP A 185 23.21 -12.28 7.78
N ALA A 186 22.78 -13.27 6.99
CA ALA A 186 22.68 -13.14 5.55
C ALA A 186 21.73 -11.99 5.14
N MET A 187 20.58 -11.87 5.80
CA MET A 187 19.64 -10.77 5.55
C MET A 187 20.20 -9.42 5.98
N ARG A 188 20.91 -9.34 7.11
CA ARG A 188 21.60 -8.11 7.52
C ARG A 188 22.64 -7.68 6.49
N THR A 189 23.45 -8.60 5.99
CA THR A 189 24.43 -8.33 4.92
C THR A 189 23.74 -7.84 3.65
N TYR A 190 22.67 -8.52 3.23
CA TYR A 190 21.87 -8.11 2.07
C TYR A 190 21.41 -6.65 2.17
N VAL A 191 20.87 -6.25 3.32
CA VAL A 191 20.38 -4.87 3.52
C VAL A 191 21.52 -3.86 3.51
N VAL A 192 22.66 -4.18 4.12
CA VAL A 192 23.85 -3.30 4.09
C VAL A 192 24.38 -3.11 2.66
N ASP A 193 24.43 -4.19 1.89
CA ASP A 193 24.88 -4.14 0.48
C ASP A 193 23.91 -3.29 -0.35
N ALA A 194 22.60 -3.53 -0.21
CA ALA A 194 21.57 -2.77 -0.92
C ALA A 194 21.60 -1.26 -0.58
N MET A 195 21.83 -0.89 0.68
CA MET A 195 21.97 0.51 1.09
C MET A 195 23.25 1.16 0.54
N SER A 196 24.32 0.38 0.43
CA SER A 196 25.60 0.87 -0.11
C SER A 196 25.53 1.12 -1.61
N GLU A 197 24.82 0.24 -2.36
CA GLU A 197 24.54 0.43 -3.78
C GLU A 197 23.77 1.73 -4.05
N GLU A 198 22.75 2.02 -3.25
CA GLU A 198 21.91 3.22 -3.41
C GLU A 198 22.71 4.51 -3.20
N ASN A 199 23.55 4.56 -2.17
CA ASN A 199 24.42 5.71 -1.89
C ASN A 199 25.42 5.98 -3.04
N ASN A 200 25.89 4.92 -3.69
CA ASN A 200 26.79 5.03 -4.84
C ASN A 200 26.04 5.44 -6.13
N ALA A 201 24.76 5.08 -6.27
CA ALA A 201 23.94 5.49 -7.41
C ALA A 201 23.45 6.95 -7.31
N ALA A 202 23.36 7.50 -6.10
CA ALA A 202 22.96 8.88 -5.83
C ALA A 202 24.13 9.89 -5.82
N SER A 203 25.39 9.43 -5.92
CA SER A 203 26.62 10.26 -5.96
C SER A 203 27.11 10.50 -7.37
#